data_AF-F7D8S0-F1
#
_entry.id   AF-F7D8S0-F1
#
_cell.length_a   1.000
_cell.length_b   1.000
_cell.length_c   1.000
_cell.angle_alpha   90.00
_cell.angle_beta   90.00
_cell.angle_gamma   90.00
#
_symmetry.space_group_name_H-M   'P 1'
#
loop_
_entity.id
_entity.type
_entity.pdbx_description
1 polymer ?
#
loop_
_entity_poly.entity_id
_entity_poly.type
_entity_poly.pdbx_seq_one_letter_code
_entity_poly.pdbx_strand_id
1 'polypeptide(L)'
;MEDSQETSPSSNNSSEELSSALQLSKGMSIFLDILRRADKNDDGKLSFEEFKAYFADGVLSGEELHELFHTIDTHNTNNLDTEELCEYFSQHLGEYENVLAALEDLNLSILKAMSKTKKDYQEASNLEQFVTRFLLKETLNQLQSLQNSLECAMETTEEQTRQERQGPAKPEVLSIQWPGKRSSRRVQRHNSFSPNSPQFNVSGQGLLEEDSQWMTQINRLQKLIDRLEKKDLKLEPLEEEIIEGNTKSHIMLVQRQMSVIEEDLEEFQLALKHYVESASSQSGCLRISTQKLSNESRYMIYEFWENSSVWNSHLQTNYSKTFQRSNVDFLETPELTSTMLVPASWWILNKN
;
A
#
# COMPACT_ATOMS: atom_id res chain seq x y z
N MET A 1 15.54 38.94 49.02
CA MET A 1 14.55 38.36 48.09
C MET A 1 15.37 37.60 47.07
N GLU A 2 15.74 36.39 47.46
CA GLU A 2 16.35 35.38 46.60
C GLU A 2 15.21 34.65 45.90
N ASP A 3 15.26 34.56 44.58
CA ASP A 3 14.33 33.76 43.79
C ASP A 3 15.05 32.47 43.38
N SER A 4 14.60 31.37 43.97
CA SER A 4 15.05 30.01 43.69
C SER A 4 14.30 29.48 42.47
N GLN A 5 15.01 29.31 41.35
CA GLN A 5 14.52 28.49 40.24
C GLN A 5 15.03 27.06 40.43
N GLU A 6 14.13 26.18 40.87
CA GLU A 6 14.30 24.72 40.82
C GLU A 6 14.44 24.28 39.36
N THR A 7 15.61 23.72 39.02
CA THR A 7 15.82 23.00 37.77
C THR A 7 15.53 21.52 38.01
N SER A 8 14.56 20.99 37.27
CA SER A 8 14.19 19.57 37.26
C SER A 8 15.36 18.69 36.78
N PRO A 9 15.60 17.49 37.34
CA PRO A 9 16.65 16.61 36.87
C PRO A 9 16.24 15.95 35.55
N SER A 10 17.15 16.01 34.58
CA SER A 10 17.02 15.41 33.25
C SER A 10 17.01 13.88 33.32
N SER A 11 15.96 13.27 32.77
CA SER A 11 15.68 11.82 32.71
C SER A 11 16.63 10.99 31.81
N ASN A 12 17.81 11.51 31.45
CA ASN A 12 18.72 10.88 30.49
C ASN A 12 19.86 10.06 31.12
N ASN A 13 20.00 10.05 32.45
CA ASN A 13 21.09 9.29 33.13
C ASN A 13 20.72 7.85 33.48
N SER A 14 19.43 7.48 33.49
CA SER A 14 19.00 6.16 33.98
C SER A 14 19.46 5.01 33.10
N SER A 15 19.48 5.19 31.79
CA SER A 15 19.86 4.12 30.84
C SER A 15 21.35 3.78 30.86
N GLU A 16 22.24 4.77 31.04
CA GLU A 16 23.70 4.51 31.14
C GLU A 16 24.08 3.96 32.54
N GLU A 17 23.36 4.34 33.60
CA GLU A 17 23.59 3.79 34.94
C GLU A 17 23.10 2.33 35.06
N LEU A 18 21.96 1.98 34.44
CA LEU A 18 21.46 0.59 34.42
C LEU A 18 22.33 -0.35 33.57
N SER A 19 22.84 0.11 32.41
CA SER A 19 23.77 -0.67 31.59
C SER A 19 25.13 -0.90 32.26
N SER A 20 25.48 -0.06 33.23
CA SER A 20 26.73 -0.18 33.99
C SER A 20 26.60 -1.11 35.21
N ALA A 21 25.39 -1.27 35.75
CA ALA A 21 25.11 -2.09 36.92
C ALA A 21 24.97 -3.59 36.60
N LEU A 22 24.57 -3.92 35.37
CA LEU A 22 24.54 -5.28 34.82
C LEU A 22 25.67 -5.36 33.78
N GLN A 23 26.66 -6.24 33.96
CA GLN A 23 27.68 -6.52 32.93
C GLN A 23 27.04 -7.27 31.76
N LEU A 24 26.15 -6.60 31.04
CA LEU A 24 25.44 -7.15 29.90
C LEU A 24 26.41 -7.23 28.71
N SER A 25 26.41 -8.36 28.01
CA SER A 25 27.19 -8.51 26.79
C SER A 25 26.71 -7.51 25.72
N LYS A 26 27.61 -7.17 24.80
CA LYS A 26 27.31 -6.25 23.71
C LYS A 26 26.14 -6.75 22.87
N GLY A 27 25.21 -5.87 22.53
CA GLY A 27 23.97 -6.18 21.83
C GLY A 27 22.80 -6.55 22.75
N MET A 28 23.02 -6.72 24.06
CA MET A 28 21.97 -7.10 25.00
C MET A 28 21.24 -5.90 25.64
N SER A 29 21.81 -4.70 25.56
CA SER A 29 21.16 -3.49 26.11
C SER A 29 19.80 -3.21 25.48
N ILE A 30 19.55 -3.73 24.27
CA ILE A 30 18.24 -3.67 23.62
C ILE A 30 17.13 -4.39 24.42
N PHE A 31 17.46 -5.39 25.23
CA PHE A 31 16.47 -6.10 26.04
C PHE A 31 15.93 -5.25 27.18
N LEU A 32 16.74 -4.30 27.69
CA LEU A 32 16.25 -3.25 28.58
C LEU A 32 15.20 -2.38 27.87
N ASP A 33 15.43 -2.04 26.60
CA ASP A 33 14.49 -1.26 25.79
C ASP A 33 13.23 -2.04 25.42
N ILE A 34 13.35 -3.35 25.22
CA ILE A 34 12.22 -4.26 25.01
C ILE A 34 11.36 -4.31 26.26
N LEU A 35 11.96 -4.52 27.44
CA LEU A 35 11.27 -4.50 28.72
C LEU A 35 10.55 -3.18 28.95
N ARG A 36 11.21 -2.04 28.75
CA ARG A 36 10.58 -0.71 28.87
C ARG A 36 9.39 -0.51 27.92
N ARG A 37 9.30 -1.25 26.81
CA ARG A 37 8.17 -1.18 25.87
C ARG A 37 7.06 -2.17 26.22
N ALA A 38 7.43 -3.33 26.77
CA ALA A 38 6.52 -4.41 27.12
C ALA A 38 5.86 -4.20 28.49
N ASP A 39 6.62 -3.70 29.47
CA ASP A 39 6.16 -3.34 30.82
C ASP A 39 5.21 -2.13 30.70
N LYS A 40 3.93 -2.34 31.03
CA LYS A 40 2.90 -1.30 30.92
C LYS A 40 2.58 -0.64 32.25
N ASN A 41 2.97 -1.27 33.36
CA ASN A 41 2.69 -0.80 34.70
C ASN A 41 3.94 -0.17 35.37
N ASP A 42 5.08 -0.17 34.68
CA ASP A 42 6.39 0.34 35.10
C ASP A 42 6.90 -0.30 36.41
N ASP A 43 6.55 -1.57 36.67
CA ASP A 43 6.99 -2.31 37.86
C ASP A 43 8.38 -2.95 37.73
N GLY A 44 8.97 -2.89 36.52
CA GLY A 44 10.30 -3.39 36.20
C GLY A 44 10.35 -4.89 35.88
N LYS A 45 9.20 -5.55 35.76
CA LYS A 45 9.07 -6.97 35.41
C LYS A 45 7.95 -7.16 34.39
N LEU A 46 7.95 -8.30 33.68
CA LEU A 46 6.86 -8.64 32.77
C LEU A 46 5.97 -9.72 33.37
N SER A 47 4.71 -9.37 33.60
CA SER A 47 3.67 -10.36 33.82
C SER A 47 3.40 -11.18 32.55
N PHE A 48 2.73 -12.33 32.68
CA PHE A 48 2.34 -13.12 31.51
C PHE A 48 1.44 -12.36 30.54
N GLU A 49 0.58 -11.47 31.04
CA GLU A 49 -0.30 -10.66 30.19
C GLU A 49 0.49 -9.67 29.34
N GLU A 50 1.50 -9.02 29.92
CA GLU A 50 2.39 -8.09 29.21
C GLU A 50 3.31 -8.82 28.23
N PHE A 51 3.87 -9.95 28.65
CA PHE A 51 4.64 -10.82 27.79
C PHE A 51 3.80 -11.27 26.58
N LYS A 52 2.58 -11.74 26.83
CA LYS A 52 1.67 -12.14 25.75
C LYS A 52 1.31 -10.98 24.85
N ALA A 53 1.03 -9.80 25.39
CA ALA A 53 0.67 -8.64 24.59
C ALA A 53 1.82 -8.18 23.68
N TYR A 54 3.07 -8.32 24.12
CA TYR A 54 4.24 -7.87 23.37
C TYR A 54 4.79 -8.92 22.40
N PHE A 55 4.84 -10.19 22.81
CA PHE A 55 5.47 -11.28 22.05
C PHE A 55 4.49 -12.12 21.22
N ALA A 56 3.17 -11.87 21.31
CA ALA A 56 2.22 -12.55 20.44
C ALA A 56 2.42 -12.11 18.99
N ASP A 57 3.05 -12.98 18.20
CA ASP A 57 3.24 -12.86 16.76
C ASP A 57 2.08 -13.47 15.95
N GLY A 58 1.10 -14.05 16.65
CA GLY A 58 0.00 -14.80 16.06
C GLY A 58 0.42 -16.15 15.46
N VAL A 59 1.71 -16.53 15.52
CA VAL A 59 2.29 -17.80 15.09
C VAL A 59 2.19 -18.84 16.19
N LEU A 60 2.61 -18.46 17.40
CA LEU A 60 2.50 -19.32 18.58
C LEU A 60 1.08 -19.29 19.16
N SER A 61 0.58 -20.47 19.55
CA SER A 61 -0.66 -20.59 20.31
C SER A 61 -0.48 -20.02 21.72
N GLY A 62 -1.60 -19.67 22.36
CA GLY A 62 -1.56 -19.14 23.73
C GLY A 62 -0.97 -20.12 24.75
N GLU A 63 -1.00 -21.43 24.46
CA GLU A 63 -0.42 -22.48 25.30
C GLU A 63 1.09 -22.57 25.09
N GLU A 64 1.57 -22.56 23.85
CA GLU A 64 3.01 -22.54 23.52
C GLU A 64 3.69 -21.28 24.06
N LEU A 65 3.02 -20.13 24.00
CA LEU A 65 3.53 -18.89 24.56
C LEU A 65 3.60 -18.92 26.09
N HIS A 66 2.71 -19.67 26.74
CA HIS A 66 2.72 -19.88 28.18
C HIS A 66 3.83 -20.84 28.62
N GLU A 67 4.08 -21.89 27.83
CA GLU A 67 5.24 -22.77 28.03
C GLU A 67 6.56 -22.02 27.84
N LEU A 68 6.64 -21.13 26.83
CA LEU A 68 7.78 -20.25 26.63
C LEU A 68 8.00 -19.34 27.85
N PHE A 69 6.94 -18.70 28.36
CA PHE A 69 7.02 -17.85 29.54
C PHE A 69 7.58 -18.61 30.76
N HIS A 70 7.08 -19.82 31.02
CA HIS A 70 7.59 -20.66 32.11
C HIS A 70 9.01 -21.19 31.87
N THR A 71 9.42 -21.34 30.61
CA THR A 71 10.79 -21.74 30.27
C THR A 71 11.79 -20.62 30.58
N ILE A 72 11.38 -19.37 30.39
CA ILE A 72 12.20 -18.17 30.67
C ILE A 72 12.19 -17.84 32.17
N ASP A 73 11.08 -18.06 32.89
CA ASP A 73 10.93 -17.83 34.34
C ASP A 73 11.70 -18.86 35.17
N THR A 74 13.03 -18.84 35.09
CA THR A 74 13.92 -19.75 35.81
C THR A 74 13.76 -19.62 37.33
N HIS A 75 13.43 -18.43 37.83
CA HIS A 75 13.21 -18.17 39.24
C HIS A 75 11.80 -18.54 39.73
N ASN A 76 10.90 -18.96 38.84
CA ASN A 76 9.49 -19.34 39.12
C ASN A 76 8.72 -18.24 39.88
N THR A 77 8.98 -16.97 39.55
CA THR A 77 8.35 -15.82 40.21
C THR A 77 7.03 -15.40 39.55
N ASN A 78 6.63 -16.09 38.48
CA ASN A 78 5.52 -15.75 37.59
C ASN A 78 5.63 -14.35 36.98
N ASN A 79 6.85 -13.81 36.93
CA ASN A 79 7.19 -12.56 36.27
C ASN A 79 8.59 -12.71 35.67
N LEU A 80 8.82 -12.13 34.50
CA LEU A 80 10.13 -12.15 33.87
C LEU A 80 10.90 -10.88 34.18
N ASP A 81 12.11 -11.03 34.70
CA ASP A 81 13.03 -9.91 34.86
C ASP A 81 13.98 -9.77 33.65
N THR A 82 14.79 -8.71 33.67
CA THR A 82 15.75 -8.43 32.60
C THR A 82 16.80 -9.51 32.46
N GLU A 83 17.24 -10.10 33.58
CA GLU A 83 18.32 -11.07 33.59
C GLU A 83 17.88 -12.39 32.94
N GLU A 84 16.70 -12.87 33.30
CA GLU A 84 16.07 -14.07 32.73
C GLU A 84 15.84 -13.96 31.23
N LEU A 85 15.29 -12.81 30.77
CA LEU A 85 15.07 -12.56 29.35
C LEU A 85 16.40 -12.50 28.60
N CYS A 86 17.41 -11.83 29.15
CA CYS A 86 18.73 -11.74 28.52
C CYS A 86 19.40 -13.11 28.44
N GLU A 87 19.37 -13.91 29.51
CA GLU A 87 19.97 -15.24 29.53
C GLU A 87 19.34 -16.15 28.49
N TYR A 88 18.01 -16.16 28.40
CA TYR A 88 17.30 -16.96 27.40
C TYR A 88 17.61 -16.50 25.98
N PHE A 89 17.40 -15.22 25.66
CA PHE A 89 17.58 -14.75 24.28
C PHE A 89 19.03 -14.78 23.83
N SER A 90 20.02 -14.62 24.73
CA SER A 90 21.44 -14.76 24.38
C SER A 90 21.75 -16.10 23.71
N GLN A 91 21.01 -17.16 24.04
CA GLN A 91 21.17 -18.50 23.45
C GLN A 91 20.46 -18.64 22.10
N HIS A 92 19.53 -17.74 21.76
CA HIS A 92 18.62 -17.83 20.63
C HIS A 92 18.79 -16.73 19.58
N LEU A 93 19.69 -15.77 19.77
CA LEU A 93 19.89 -14.63 18.85
C LEU A 93 20.54 -15.02 17.51
N GLY A 94 21.44 -16.01 17.50
CA GLY A 94 22.16 -16.41 16.30
C GLY A 94 22.87 -15.21 15.61
N GLU A 95 22.71 -15.08 14.29
CA GLU A 95 23.32 -14.00 13.50
C GLU A 95 22.84 -12.59 13.90
N TYR A 96 21.68 -12.48 14.56
CA TYR A 96 21.17 -11.19 15.03
C TYR A 96 21.96 -10.63 16.22
N GLU A 97 22.79 -11.43 16.90
CA GLU A 97 23.72 -10.92 17.93
C GLU A 97 24.64 -9.85 17.34
N ASN A 98 25.23 -10.13 16.17
CA ASN A 98 26.10 -9.19 15.45
C ASN A 98 25.34 -7.93 15.01
N VAL A 99 24.08 -8.10 14.58
CA VAL A 99 23.22 -6.98 14.16
C VAL A 99 22.91 -6.06 15.35
N LEU A 100 22.50 -6.63 16.48
CA LEU A 100 22.17 -5.87 17.69
C LEU A 100 23.41 -5.19 18.28
N ALA A 101 24.57 -5.86 18.27
CA ALA A 101 25.83 -5.26 18.69
C ALA A 101 26.24 -4.07 17.79
N ALA A 102 26.03 -4.17 16.47
CA ALA A 102 26.28 -3.08 15.54
C ALA A 102 25.29 -1.91 15.71
N LEU A 103 24.02 -2.20 16.01
CA LEU A 103 23.01 -1.19 16.31
C LEU A 103 23.35 -0.44 17.61
N GLU A 104 23.85 -1.14 18.63
CA GLU A 104 24.32 -0.52 19.86
C GLU A 104 25.50 0.43 19.61
N ASP A 105 26.51 -0.02 18.85
CA ASP A 105 27.65 0.83 18.45
C ASP A 105 27.21 2.06 17.65
N LEU A 106 26.26 1.88 16.74
CA LEU A 106 25.70 2.94 15.93
C LEU A 106 24.98 3.96 16.80
N ASN A 107 24.14 3.50 17.72
CA ASN A 107 23.41 4.37 18.64
C ASN A 107 24.39 5.17 19.53
N LEU A 108 25.40 4.51 20.10
CA LEU A 108 26.42 5.17 20.91
C LEU A 108 27.22 6.20 20.09
N SER A 109 27.54 5.89 18.83
CA SER A 109 28.23 6.79 17.92
C SER A 109 27.39 8.03 17.58
N ILE A 110 26.09 7.85 17.32
CA ILE A 110 25.14 8.92 17.05
C ILE A 110 24.99 9.81 18.29
N LEU A 111 24.76 9.22 19.47
CA LEU A 111 24.61 9.97 20.72
C LEU A 111 25.87 10.80 21.04
N LYS A 112 27.06 10.23 20.83
CA LYS A 112 28.33 10.94 20.99
C LYS A 112 28.46 12.10 20.00
N ALA A 113 28.12 11.88 18.73
CA ALA A 113 28.14 12.93 17.71
C ALA A 113 27.11 14.04 18.01
N MET A 114 25.92 13.68 18.46
CA MET A 114 24.86 14.62 18.86
C MET A 114 25.25 15.43 20.10
N SER A 115 25.85 14.80 21.12
CA SER A 115 26.34 15.49 22.31
C SER A 115 27.43 16.51 21.96
N LYS A 116 28.39 16.12 21.12
CA LYS A 116 29.44 17.02 20.63
C LYS A 116 28.88 18.17 19.80
N THR A 117 28.04 17.87 18.82
CA THR A 117 27.44 18.90 17.97
C THR A 117 26.57 19.85 18.78
N LYS A 118 25.78 19.38 19.75
CA LYS A 118 24.99 20.23 20.65
C LYS A 118 25.86 21.24 21.41
N LYS A 119 27.02 20.81 21.92
CA LYS A 119 27.95 21.69 22.65
C LYS A 119 28.56 22.75 21.75
N ASP A 120 29.03 22.34 20.58
CA ASP A 120 29.80 23.20 19.68
C ASP A 120 28.89 24.07 18.78
N TYR A 121 27.59 23.74 18.63
CA TYR A 121 26.69 24.35 17.64
C TYR A 121 26.50 25.86 17.80
N GLN A 122 26.32 26.35 19.04
CA GLN A 122 26.05 27.77 19.29
C GLN A 122 27.27 28.66 19.03
N GLU A 123 28.47 28.10 19.22
CA GLU A 123 29.74 28.80 19.04
C GLU A 123 30.30 28.62 17.61
N ALA A 124 29.73 27.72 16.82
CA ALA A 124 30.16 27.40 15.47
C ALA A 124 29.74 28.45 14.43
N SER A 125 30.47 28.50 13.32
CA SER A 125 30.17 29.36 12.16
C SER A 125 28.87 28.94 11.45
N ASN A 126 28.27 29.85 10.67
CA ASN A 126 27.06 29.56 9.87
C ASN A 126 27.24 28.35 8.94
N LEU A 127 28.45 28.16 8.38
CA LEU A 127 28.77 27.03 7.52
C LEU A 127 28.80 25.72 8.32
N GLU A 128 29.45 25.71 9.47
CA GLU A 128 29.52 24.53 10.35
C GLU A 128 28.13 24.15 10.87
N GLN A 129 27.31 25.12 11.29
CA GLN A 129 25.93 24.88 11.68
C GLN A 129 25.08 24.31 10.53
N PHE A 130 25.31 24.77 9.30
CA PHE A 130 24.69 24.17 8.10
C PHE A 130 25.14 22.73 7.90
N VAL A 131 26.45 22.45 7.97
CA VAL A 131 27.01 21.10 7.84
C VAL A 131 26.44 20.18 8.92
N THR A 132 26.33 20.62 10.17
CA THR A 132 25.71 19.85 11.25
C THR A 132 24.25 19.51 10.94
N ARG A 133 23.44 20.49 10.52
CA ARG A 133 22.03 20.24 10.14
C ARG A 133 21.90 19.27 8.96
N PHE A 134 22.78 19.41 7.96
CA PHE A 134 22.84 18.52 6.82
C PHE A 134 23.19 17.09 7.24
N LEU A 135 24.26 16.91 8.03
CA LEU A 135 24.69 15.58 8.49
C LEU A 135 23.66 14.90 9.39
N LEU A 136 22.97 15.65 10.26
CA LEU A 136 21.88 15.12 11.08
C LEU A 136 20.71 14.65 10.20
N LYS A 137 20.31 15.46 9.22
CA LYS A 137 19.26 15.10 8.27
C LYS A 137 19.65 13.88 7.44
N GLU A 138 20.90 13.81 6.98
CA GLU A 138 21.38 12.70 6.17
C GLU A 138 21.46 11.40 7.00
N THR A 139 21.96 11.46 8.24
CA THR A 139 21.99 10.30 9.14
C THR A 139 20.59 9.75 9.39
N LEU A 140 19.59 10.62 9.60
CA LEU A 140 18.19 10.22 9.72
C LEU A 140 17.67 9.52 8.46
N ASN A 141 17.96 10.06 7.27
CA ASN A 141 17.53 9.45 6.01
C ASN A 141 18.16 8.07 5.80
N GLN A 142 19.43 7.88 6.17
CA GLN A 142 20.10 6.58 6.07
C GLN A 142 19.47 5.54 7.00
N LEU A 143 19.10 5.94 8.23
CA LEU A 143 18.37 5.07 9.16
C LEU A 143 16.97 4.71 8.64
N GLN A 144 16.25 5.67 8.05
CA GLN A 144 14.93 5.43 7.45
C GLN A 144 15.02 4.42 6.30
N SER A 145 16.04 4.53 5.45
CA SER A 145 16.28 3.58 4.36
C SER A 145 16.51 2.15 4.89
N LEU A 146 17.32 2.04 5.96
CA LEU A 146 17.56 0.76 6.63
C LEU A 146 16.28 0.19 7.25
N GLN A 147 15.47 1.03 7.91
CA GLN A 147 14.17 0.64 8.47
C GLN A 147 13.26 0.08 7.39
N ASN A 148 13.08 0.78 6.27
CA ASN A 148 12.21 0.33 5.18
C ASN A 148 12.67 -1.04 4.63
N SER A 149 13.98 -1.26 4.52
CA SER A 149 14.52 -2.56 4.09
C SER A 149 14.20 -3.68 5.08
N LEU A 150 14.23 -3.39 6.39
CA LEU A 150 13.91 -4.35 7.44
C LEU A 150 12.40 -4.63 7.50
N GLU A 151 11.56 -3.61 7.30
CA GLU A 151 10.10 -3.76 7.21
C GLU A 151 9.71 -4.70 6.06
N CYS A 152 10.29 -4.53 4.88
CA CYS A 152 10.06 -5.45 3.74
C CYS A 152 10.46 -6.91 4.07
N ALA A 153 11.59 -7.10 4.77
CA ALA A 153 12.04 -8.43 5.18
C ALA A 153 11.07 -9.06 6.20
N MET A 154 10.60 -8.26 7.16
CA MET A 154 9.62 -8.66 8.17
C MET A 154 8.28 -9.06 7.55
N GLU A 155 7.74 -8.25 6.64
CA GLU A 155 6.51 -8.57 5.90
C GLU A 155 6.65 -9.87 5.09
N THR A 156 7.81 -10.08 4.46
CA THR A 156 8.09 -11.32 3.71
C THR A 156 8.11 -12.54 4.63
N THR A 157 8.72 -12.44 5.82
CA THR A 157 8.73 -13.53 6.79
C THR A 157 7.33 -13.82 7.35
N GLU A 158 6.52 -12.78 7.61
CA GLU A 158 5.15 -12.95 8.08
C GLU A 158 4.26 -13.64 7.02
N GLU A 159 4.40 -13.23 5.76
CA GLU A 159 3.65 -13.80 4.63
C GLU A 159 4.04 -15.27 4.38
N GLN A 160 5.33 -15.62 4.51
CA GLN A 160 5.78 -17.02 4.45
C GLN A 160 5.13 -17.87 5.55
N THR A 161 5.09 -17.38 6.80
CA THR A 161 4.45 -18.11 7.90
C THR A 161 2.93 -18.24 7.70
N ARG A 162 2.28 -17.27 7.06
CA ARG A 162 0.87 -17.37 6.66
C ARG A 162 0.64 -18.41 5.57
N GLN A 163 1.52 -18.49 4.56
CA GLN A 163 1.44 -19.46 3.48
C GLN A 163 1.73 -20.90 3.94
N GLU A 164 2.66 -21.11 4.87
CA GLU A 164 2.92 -22.42 5.46
C GLU A 164 1.73 -22.95 6.27
N ARG A 165 1.00 -22.06 6.95
CA ARG A 165 -0.27 -22.40 7.63
C ARG A 165 -1.39 -22.72 6.66
N GLN A 166 -1.44 -22.05 5.52
CA GLN A 166 -2.28 -22.39 4.39
C GLN A 166 -1.58 -23.44 3.51
N GLY A 167 -1.24 -24.60 4.11
CA GLY A 167 -0.64 -25.71 3.36
C GLY A 167 -1.40 -25.99 2.05
N PRO A 168 -0.77 -26.60 1.03
CA PRO A 168 -1.24 -26.61 -0.35
C PRO A 168 -2.72 -26.97 -0.39
N ALA A 169 -3.55 -25.96 -0.64
CA ALA A 169 -4.98 -26.11 -0.63
C ALA A 169 -5.36 -27.09 -1.74
N LYS A 170 -5.65 -28.35 -1.37
CA LYS A 170 -6.59 -29.15 -2.16
C LYS A 170 -7.84 -28.27 -2.29
N PRO A 171 -8.38 -28.05 -3.50
CA PRO A 171 -9.54 -27.21 -3.65
C PRO A 171 -10.65 -27.80 -2.80
N GLU A 172 -10.95 -27.11 -1.69
CA GLU A 172 -12.01 -27.46 -0.78
C GLU A 172 -13.30 -27.23 -1.57
N VAL A 173 -13.90 -28.33 -2.02
CA VAL A 173 -15.23 -28.32 -2.61
C VAL A 173 -16.15 -27.79 -1.52
N LEU A 174 -16.43 -26.48 -1.58
CA LEU A 174 -17.44 -25.83 -0.77
C LEU A 174 -18.76 -26.58 -0.99
N SER A 175 -19.06 -27.49 -0.08
CA SER A 175 -20.32 -28.21 -0.02
C SER A 175 -21.36 -27.25 0.56
N ILE A 176 -21.75 -26.27 -0.25
CA ILE A 176 -22.88 -25.40 0.03
C ILE A 176 -24.12 -26.30 -0.05
N GLN A 177 -24.63 -26.74 1.12
CA GLN A 177 -25.93 -27.40 1.22
C GLN A 177 -27.03 -26.38 0.90
N TRP A 178 -27.49 -26.39 -0.35
CA TRP A 178 -28.73 -25.73 -0.74
C TRP A 178 -29.91 -26.59 -0.26
N PRO A 179 -30.84 -26.05 0.55
CA PRO A 179 -32.12 -26.72 0.79
C PRO A 179 -32.98 -26.59 -0.46
N GLY A 180 -33.31 -27.71 -1.10
CA GLY A 180 -34.49 -27.79 -1.98
C GLY A 180 -34.23 -28.10 -3.45
N LYS A 181 -33.63 -29.26 -3.76
CA LYS A 181 -33.97 -29.99 -4.98
C LYS A 181 -35.19 -30.87 -4.69
N ARG A 182 -36.38 -30.50 -5.15
CA ARG A 182 -37.46 -31.49 -5.40
C ARG A 182 -37.59 -31.74 -6.88
N SER A 183 -37.15 -32.93 -7.25
CA SER A 183 -37.31 -33.58 -8.54
C SER A 183 -38.80 -33.75 -8.89
N SER A 184 -39.12 -33.48 -10.16
CA SER A 184 -40.42 -33.70 -10.78
C SER A 184 -40.91 -35.15 -10.61
N ARG A 185 -42.14 -35.33 -10.14
CA ARG A 185 -42.96 -36.49 -10.52
C ARG A 185 -44.45 -36.13 -10.50
N ARG A 186 -45.11 -36.43 -11.62
CA ARG A 186 -46.56 -36.48 -11.87
C ARG A 186 -47.40 -36.79 -10.62
N VAL A 187 -48.55 -36.12 -10.45
CA VAL A 187 -49.91 -36.67 -10.69
C VAL A 187 -50.95 -35.55 -10.46
N GLN A 188 -51.82 -35.41 -11.46
CA GLN A 188 -53.08 -34.68 -11.53
C GLN A 188 -54.08 -35.13 -10.43
N ARG A 189 -54.58 -34.24 -9.55
CA ARG A 189 -55.90 -34.36 -8.87
C ARG A 189 -56.49 -33.00 -8.42
N HIS A 190 -57.64 -32.69 -9.02
CA HIS A 190 -58.86 -32.01 -8.55
C HIS A 190 -58.91 -31.16 -7.25
N ASN A 191 -59.51 -29.97 -7.43
CA ASN A 191 -60.49 -29.24 -6.59
C ASN A 191 -60.64 -29.57 -5.10
N SER A 192 -60.57 -28.52 -4.25
CA SER A 192 -61.77 -28.03 -3.53
C SER A 192 -61.55 -26.68 -2.84
N PHE A 193 -62.55 -25.82 -3.05
CA PHE A 193 -62.83 -24.50 -2.50
C PHE A 193 -62.80 -24.40 -0.96
N SER A 194 -62.44 -23.21 -0.47
CA SER A 194 -62.93 -22.68 0.82
C SER A 194 -63.94 -21.55 0.55
N PRO A 195 -65.17 -21.60 1.07
CA PRO A 195 -66.13 -20.51 0.97
C PRO A 195 -66.25 -19.72 2.29
N ASN A 196 -66.26 -18.39 2.20
CA ASN A 196 -67.36 -17.58 2.73
C ASN A 196 -67.31 -16.14 2.20
N SER A 197 -68.43 -15.78 1.59
CA SER A 197 -68.80 -14.58 0.80
C SER A 197 -69.17 -13.37 1.69
N PRO A 198 -69.72 -12.21 1.22
CA PRO A 198 -69.95 -11.74 -0.15
C PRO A 198 -69.72 -10.19 -0.41
N GLN A 199 -69.51 -9.84 -1.70
CA GLN A 199 -69.81 -8.58 -2.44
C GLN A 199 -69.11 -7.25 -2.10
N PHE A 200 -68.34 -6.70 -3.06
CA PHE A 200 -68.79 -5.59 -3.92
C PHE A 200 -67.81 -5.38 -5.09
N ASN A 201 -68.36 -5.12 -6.27
CA ASN A 201 -67.65 -4.81 -7.52
C ASN A 201 -67.08 -3.38 -7.51
N VAL A 202 -66.16 -3.16 -8.47
CA VAL A 202 -65.96 -1.95 -9.29
C VAL A 202 -64.61 -1.24 -9.07
N SER A 203 -63.85 -1.16 -10.18
CA SER A 203 -62.71 -0.28 -10.50
C SER A 203 -61.31 -0.77 -10.14
N GLY A 204 -60.62 -1.35 -11.13
CA GLY A 204 -59.19 -1.65 -11.06
C GLY A 204 -58.53 -1.65 -12.44
N GLN A 205 -58.86 -0.70 -13.31
CA GLN A 205 -58.29 -0.62 -14.67
C GLN A 205 -56.93 0.11 -14.72
N GLY A 206 -56.34 0.45 -13.56
CA GLY A 206 -55.02 1.12 -13.47
C GLY A 206 -53.90 0.31 -12.81
N LEU A 207 -54.18 -0.85 -12.20
CA LEU A 207 -53.16 -1.60 -11.42
C LEU A 207 -52.31 -2.55 -12.29
N LEU A 208 -52.83 -3.01 -13.43
CA LEU A 208 -52.16 -4.00 -14.27
C LEU A 208 -50.99 -3.42 -15.09
N GLU A 209 -50.97 -2.11 -15.32
CA GLU A 209 -49.90 -1.46 -16.09
C GLU A 209 -48.61 -1.31 -15.28
N GLU A 210 -48.70 -0.93 -14.00
CA GLU A 210 -47.53 -0.85 -13.11
C GLU A 210 -46.94 -2.24 -12.85
N ASP A 211 -47.76 -3.26 -12.58
CA ASP A 211 -47.30 -4.64 -12.43
C ASP A 211 -46.59 -5.15 -13.69
N SER A 212 -47.07 -4.74 -14.87
CA SER A 212 -46.43 -5.10 -16.14
C SER A 212 -45.06 -4.43 -16.32
N GLN A 213 -44.90 -3.19 -15.85
CA GLN A 213 -43.62 -2.48 -15.87
C GLN A 213 -42.61 -3.09 -14.90
N TRP A 214 -43.04 -3.40 -13.67
CA TRP A 214 -42.20 -4.10 -12.69
C TRP A 214 -41.81 -5.49 -13.17
N MET A 215 -42.75 -6.26 -13.75
CA MET A 215 -42.47 -7.56 -14.35
C MET A 215 -41.50 -7.45 -15.52
N THR A 216 -41.57 -6.38 -16.32
CA THR A 216 -40.61 -6.15 -17.41
C THR A 216 -39.21 -5.87 -16.86
N GLN A 217 -39.10 -5.10 -15.78
CA GLN A 217 -37.82 -4.78 -15.13
C GLN A 217 -37.21 -6.02 -14.46
N ILE A 218 -38.03 -6.82 -13.77
CA ILE A 218 -37.62 -8.10 -13.16
C ILE A 218 -37.12 -9.05 -14.25
N ASN A 219 -37.84 -9.18 -15.36
CA ASN A 219 -37.41 -10.02 -16.49
C ASN A 219 -36.12 -9.49 -17.16
N ARG A 220 -35.92 -8.17 -17.21
CA ARG A 220 -34.68 -7.57 -17.70
C ARG A 220 -33.51 -7.88 -16.79
N LEU A 221 -33.70 -7.74 -15.47
CA LEU A 221 -32.67 -8.06 -14.48
C LEU A 221 -32.35 -9.56 -14.48
N GLN A 222 -33.35 -10.43 -14.56
CA GLN A 222 -33.16 -11.87 -14.71
C GLN A 222 -32.32 -12.18 -15.95
N LYS A 223 -32.59 -11.54 -17.09
CA LYS A 223 -31.76 -11.70 -18.31
C LYS A 223 -30.33 -11.20 -18.14
N LEU A 224 -30.10 -10.17 -17.33
CA LEU A 224 -28.75 -9.68 -17.03
C LEU A 224 -28.01 -10.65 -16.10
N ILE A 225 -28.69 -11.17 -15.08
CA ILE A 225 -28.15 -12.19 -14.18
C ILE A 225 -27.83 -13.46 -14.96
N ASP A 226 -28.75 -13.97 -15.77
CA ASP A 226 -28.50 -15.15 -16.62
C ASP A 226 -27.32 -14.93 -17.58
N ARG A 227 -27.13 -13.69 -18.07
CA ARG A 227 -25.98 -13.33 -18.90
C ARG A 227 -24.67 -13.21 -18.12
N LEU A 228 -24.72 -12.84 -16.85
CA LEU A 228 -23.57 -12.76 -15.96
C LEU A 228 -23.20 -14.15 -15.41
N GLU A 229 -24.17 -14.98 -15.07
CA GLU A 229 -23.96 -16.39 -14.65
C GLU A 229 -23.45 -17.26 -15.80
N LYS A 230 -23.88 -17.00 -17.06
CA LYS A 230 -23.36 -17.71 -18.24
C LYS A 230 -22.06 -17.12 -18.78
N LYS A 231 -21.68 -15.92 -18.35
CA LYS A 231 -20.32 -15.43 -18.56
C LYS A 231 -19.48 -16.10 -17.49
N ASP A 232 -18.81 -17.18 -17.86
CA ASP A 232 -17.61 -17.59 -17.14
C ASP A 232 -16.69 -16.35 -17.10
N LEU A 233 -16.68 -15.64 -15.98
CA LEU A 233 -15.64 -14.68 -15.67
C LEU A 233 -14.41 -15.53 -15.44
N LYS A 234 -13.75 -15.89 -16.54
CA LYS A 234 -12.37 -16.32 -16.54
C LYS A 234 -11.57 -15.11 -16.11
N LEU A 235 -11.52 -14.88 -14.80
CA LEU A 235 -10.36 -14.27 -14.18
C LEU A 235 -9.25 -15.30 -14.41
N GLU A 236 -8.68 -15.28 -15.61
CA GLU A 236 -7.42 -15.96 -15.84
C GLU A 236 -6.47 -15.43 -14.78
N PRO A 237 -5.86 -16.30 -13.96
CA PRO A 237 -4.74 -15.89 -13.12
C PRO A 237 -3.80 -15.08 -14.00
N LEU A 238 -3.28 -13.97 -13.48
CA LEU A 238 -2.22 -13.21 -14.14
C LEU A 238 -1.13 -14.21 -14.55
N GLU A 239 -1.10 -14.61 -15.82
CA GLU A 239 0.03 -15.34 -16.35
C GLU A 239 1.18 -14.33 -16.28
N GLU A 240 2.05 -14.48 -15.28
CA GLU A 240 3.39 -13.94 -15.36
C GLU A 240 3.99 -14.54 -16.63
N GLU A 241 3.97 -13.76 -17.73
CA GLU A 241 4.48 -14.21 -19.01
C GLU A 241 5.99 -14.42 -18.88
N ILE A 242 6.40 -15.64 -18.53
CA ILE A 242 7.79 -16.09 -18.52
C ILE A 242 8.35 -15.85 -19.94
N ILE A 243 9.36 -14.99 -19.99
CA ILE A 243 9.84 -14.35 -21.21
C ILE A 243 10.77 -15.32 -21.95
N GLU A 244 10.24 -16.04 -22.94
CA GLU A 244 11.06 -16.74 -23.93
C GLU A 244 10.92 -16.07 -25.32
N GLY A 245 11.98 -15.38 -25.73
CA GLY A 245 12.38 -15.28 -27.14
C GLY A 245 11.53 -14.46 -28.13
N ASN A 246 12.04 -13.26 -28.43
CA ASN A 246 11.89 -12.46 -29.66
C ASN A 246 10.63 -11.56 -29.83
N THR A 247 10.86 -10.27 -29.59
CA THR A 247 10.03 -9.09 -29.91
C THR A 247 8.55 -9.14 -29.51
N LYS A 248 8.26 -9.00 -28.21
CA LYS A 248 6.95 -8.49 -27.81
C LYS A 248 6.83 -7.04 -28.29
N SER A 249 5.85 -6.77 -29.15
CA SER A 249 5.50 -5.42 -29.57
C SER A 249 5.03 -4.64 -28.33
N HIS A 250 5.69 -3.52 -28.02
CA HIS A 250 5.28 -2.62 -26.95
C HIS A 250 4.84 -1.31 -27.58
N ILE A 251 3.73 -0.77 -27.09
CA ILE A 251 3.25 0.56 -27.44
C ILE A 251 3.81 1.53 -26.41
N MET A 252 4.17 2.72 -26.86
CA MET A 252 4.59 3.78 -25.97
C MET A 252 3.43 4.72 -25.68
N LEU A 253 3.08 4.84 -24.40
CA LEU A 253 2.18 5.84 -23.89
C LEU A 253 2.99 7.06 -23.44
N VAL A 254 2.59 8.23 -23.91
CA VAL A 254 3.16 9.52 -23.53
C VAL A 254 2.03 10.35 -22.93
N GLN A 255 2.23 10.78 -21.70
CA GLN A 255 1.33 11.67 -20.98
C GLN A 255 2.01 13.02 -20.82
N ARG A 256 1.38 14.07 -21.35
CA ARG A 256 1.88 15.45 -21.28
C ARG A 256 0.91 16.28 -20.46
N GLN A 257 1.42 16.91 -19.42
CA GLN A 257 0.68 17.78 -18.53
C GLN A 257 1.13 19.22 -18.74
N MET A 258 0.15 20.09 -18.96
CA MET A 258 0.34 21.49 -19.35
C MET A 258 -0.55 22.39 -18.49
N SER A 259 0.06 23.31 -17.75
CA SER A 259 -0.65 24.37 -17.01
C SER A 259 -0.60 25.64 -17.86
N VAL A 260 -1.74 26.06 -18.41
CA VAL A 260 -1.85 27.12 -19.42
C VAL A 260 -2.23 28.44 -18.75
N ILE A 261 -1.67 29.54 -19.22
CA ILE A 261 -2.03 30.89 -18.77
C ILE A 261 -3.49 31.16 -19.15
N GLU A 262 -4.31 31.64 -18.20
CA GLU A 262 -5.75 31.83 -18.44
C GLU A 262 -6.05 32.82 -19.59
N GLU A 263 -5.18 33.81 -19.79
CA GLU A 263 -5.30 34.84 -20.83
C GLU A 263 -5.13 34.27 -22.26
N ASP A 264 -4.25 33.29 -22.43
CA ASP A 264 -3.89 32.72 -23.74
C ASP A 264 -4.57 31.36 -24.03
N LEU A 265 -5.60 31.03 -23.26
CA LEU A 265 -6.27 29.72 -23.30
C LEU A 265 -6.85 29.38 -24.67
N GLU A 266 -7.43 30.37 -25.36
CA GLU A 266 -8.06 30.19 -26.68
C GLU A 266 -7.01 29.94 -27.77
N GLU A 267 -5.91 30.69 -27.75
CA GLU A 267 -4.80 30.53 -28.69
C GLU A 267 -4.09 29.19 -28.49
N PHE A 268 -3.88 28.79 -27.23
CA PHE A 268 -3.35 27.47 -26.89
C PHE A 268 -4.26 26.34 -27.39
N GLN A 269 -5.58 26.45 -27.23
CA GLN A 269 -6.52 25.43 -27.74
C GLN A 269 -6.44 25.27 -29.25
N LEU A 270 -6.27 26.36 -29.99
CA LEU A 270 -6.09 26.33 -31.45
C LEU A 270 -4.76 25.66 -31.83
N ALA A 271 -3.66 26.03 -31.15
CA ALA A 271 -2.35 25.41 -31.35
C ALA A 271 -2.36 23.91 -31.03
N LEU A 272 -2.99 23.53 -29.93
CA LEU A 272 -3.18 22.13 -29.51
C LEU A 272 -4.00 21.35 -30.53
N LYS A 273 -5.11 21.92 -31.02
CA LYS A 273 -5.94 21.26 -32.04
C LYS A 273 -5.15 21.01 -33.32
N HIS A 274 -4.43 22.01 -33.82
CA HIS A 274 -3.59 21.87 -35.01
C HIS A 274 -2.48 20.82 -34.82
N TYR A 275 -1.87 20.78 -33.62
CA TYR A 275 -0.90 19.76 -33.26
C TYR A 275 -1.50 18.36 -33.29
N VAL A 276 -2.66 18.15 -32.66
CA VAL A 276 -3.35 16.85 -32.60
C VAL A 276 -3.75 16.37 -34.00
N GLU A 277 -4.28 17.25 -34.86
CA GLU A 277 -4.64 16.93 -36.25
C GLU A 277 -3.41 16.50 -37.06
N SER A 278 -2.29 17.20 -36.88
CA SER A 278 -1.02 16.88 -37.55
C SER A 278 -0.41 15.57 -37.04
N ALA A 279 -0.39 15.37 -35.72
CA ALA A 279 0.21 14.23 -35.06
C ALA A 279 -0.59 12.94 -35.27
N SER A 280 -1.93 13.02 -35.24
CA SER A 280 -2.82 11.88 -35.52
C SER A 280 -2.75 11.40 -36.97
N SER A 281 -2.31 12.26 -37.90
CA SER A 281 -2.09 11.90 -39.30
C SER A 281 -0.72 11.25 -39.55
N GLN A 282 0.14 11.17 -38.54
CA GLN A 282 1.47 10.59 -38.67
C GLN A 282 1.41 9.06 -38.62
N SER A 283 2.19 8.41 -39.50
CA SER A 283 2.41 6.95 -39.46
C SER A 283 2.97 6.52 -38.10
N GLY A 284 2.26 5.61 -37.44
CA GLY A 284 2.62 5.04 -36.14
C GLY A 284 2.09 5.81 -34.92
N CYS A 285 1.27 6.85 -35.12
CA CYS A 285 0.40 7.38 -34.08
C CYS A 285 -0.88 6.52 -33.99
N LEU A 286 -1.13 5.93 -32.82
CA LEU A 286 -2.29 5.05 -32.61
C LEU A 286 -3.52 5.82 -32.15
N ARG A 287 -3.33 6.75 -31.20
CA ARG A 287 -4.41 7.59 -30.66
C ARG A 287 -3.83 8.79 -29.93
N ILE A 288 -4.53 9.91 -30.02
CA ILE A 288 -4.28 11.08 -29.17
C ILE A 288 -5.60 11.45 -28.50
N SER A 289 -5.55 11.65 -27.19
CA SER A 289 -6.69 12.10 -26.39
C SER A 289 -6.28 13.31 -25.59
N THR A 290 -7.08 14.37 -25.65
CA THR A 290 -6.88 15.59 -24.87
C THR A 290 -7.98 15.70 -23.82
N GLN A 291 -7.59 15.99 -22.59
CA GLN A 291 -8.49 16.18 -21.46
C GLN A 291 -8.19 17.54 -20.82
N LYS A 292 -9.22 18.37 -20.68
CA LYS A 292 -9.15 19.62 -19.91
C LYS A 292 -9.75 19.35 -18.53
N LEU A 293 -9.04 19.73 -17.47
CA LEU A 293 -9.61 19.69 -16.11
C LEU A 293 -10.54 20.90 -15.94
N SER A 294 -11.76 20.70 -15.46
CA SER A 294 -12.77 21.78 -15.38
C SER A 294 -12.46 22.85 -14.34
N ASN A 295 -11.61 22.54 -13.35
CA ASN A 295 -11.35 23.39 -12.19
C ASN A 295 -10.00 24.12 -12.27
N GLU A 296 -9.17 23.84 -13.28
CA GLU A 296 -7.84 24.42 -13.48
C GLU A 296 -7.61 24.67 -14.97
N SER A 297 -6.79 25.64 -15.36
CA SER A 297 -6.32 25.84 -16.75
C SER A 297 -5.32 24.74 -17.18
N ARG A 298 -5.54 23.50 -16.73
CA ARG A 298 -4.65 22.36 -16.91
C ARG A 298 -5.18 21.39 -17.97
N TYR A 299 -4.29 21.01 -18.88
CA TYR A 299 -4.54 20.05 -19.94
C TYR A 299 -3.67 18.81 -19.75
N MET A 300 -4.28 17.66 -19.98
CA MET A 300 -3.64 16.36 -20.04
C MET A 300 -3.78 15.82 -21.46
N ILE A 301 -2.65 15.54 -22.10
CA ILE A 301 -2.60 14.95 -23.44
C ILE A 301 -2.04 13.54 -23.30
N TYR A 302 -2.78 12.56 -23.80
CA TYR A 302 -2.38 11.17 -23.87
C TYR A 302 -2.12 10.81 -25.33
N GLU A 303 -0.88 10.44 -25.64
CA GLU A 303 -0.46 10.05 -26.99
C GLU A 303 0.01 8.59 -26.95
N PHE A 304 -0.54 7.78 -27.84
CA PHE A 304 -0.17 6.38 -28.00
C PHE A 304 0.60 6.21 -29.32
N TRP A 305 1.80 5.66 -29.21
CA TRP A 305 2.74 5.50 -30.32
C TRP A 305 3.15 4.04 -30.47
N GLU A 306 3.30 3.55 -31.70
CA GLU A 306 3.64 2.14 -31.98
C GLU A 306 4.94 1.67 -31.32
N ASN A 307 5.91 2.57 -31.13
CA ASN A 307 7.18 2.29 -30.49
C ASN A 307 7.92 3.60 -30.13
N SER A 308 9.01 3.49 -29.37
CA SER A 308 9.80 4.64 -28.95
C SER A 308 10.49 5.37 -30.12
N SER A 309 10.90 4.67 -31.18
CA SER A 309 11.60 5.29 -32.31
C SER A 309 10.68 6.18 -33.15
N VAL A 310 9.41 5.80 -33.34
CA VAL A 310 8.40 6.59 -34.04
C VAL A 310 8.11 7.89 -33.28
N TRP A 311 7.94 7.83 -31.96
CA TRP A 311 7.77 9.05 -31.16
C TRP A 311 9.01 9.95 -31.16
N ASN A 312 10.21 9.37 -31.02
CA ASN A 312 11.44 10.16 -31.11
C ASN A 312 11.54 10.86 -32.48
N SER A 313 11.12 10.18 -33.55
CA SER A 313 11.02 10.79 -34.89
C SER A 313 9.94 11.88 -34.94
N HIS A 314 8.77 11.65 -34.33
CA HIS A 314 7.70 12.65 -34.20
C HIS A 314 8.20 13.94 -33.54
N LEU A 315 8.97 13.85 -32.45
CA LEU A 315 9.52 15.03 -31.77
C LEU A 315 10.44 15.87 -32.67
N GLN A 316 11.04 15.27 -33.71
CA GLN A 316 11.89 15.98 -34.65
C GLN A 316 11.13 16.69 -35.77
N THR A 317 9.83 16.44 -35.91
CA THR A 317 8.99 17.05 -36.95
C THR A 317 8.79 18.54 -36.73
N ASN A 318 8.51 19.26 -37.82
CA ASN A 318 8.32 20.71 -37.77
C ASN A 318 7.12 21.11 -36.92
N TYR A 319 5.99 20.41 -37.04
CA TYR A 319 4.79 20.73 -36.26
C TYR A 319 4.95 20.41 -34.77
N SER A 320 5.64 19.33 -34.39
CA SER A 320 5.96 19.04 -32.99
C SER A 320 6.87 20.13 -32.40
N LYS A 321 7.91 20.55 -33.12
CA LYS A 321 8.81 21.62 -32.68
C LYS A 321 8.11 22.98 -32.60
N THR A 322 7.24 23.30 -33.55
CA THR A 322 6.43 24.52 -33.52
C THR A 322 5.53 24.53 -32.29
N PHE A 323 4.87 23.42 -31.99
CA PHE A 323 4.02 23.30 -30.80
C PHE A 323 4.83 23.39 -29.49
N GLN A 324 6.00 22.75 -29.41
CA GLN A 324 6.90 22.87 -28.25
C GLN A 324 7.41 24.30 -28.05
N ARG A 325 7.64 25.07 -29.13
CA ARG A 325 8.01 26.47 -29.03
C ARG A 325 6.84 27.32 -28.55
N SER A 326 5.64 27.11 -29.08
CA SER A 326 4.45 27.84 -28.62
C SER A 326 4.11 27.55 -27.15
N ASN A 327 4.45 26.34 -26.65
CA ASN A 327 4.29 26.02 -25.23
C ASN A 327 5.12 26.94 -24.30
N VAL A 328 6.19 27.57 -24.78
CA VAL A 328 6.96 28.54 -23.98
C VAL A 328 6.15 29.80 -23.72
N ASP A 329 5.32 30.20 -24.68
CA ASP A 329 4.53 31.43 -24.61
C ASP A 329 3.22 31.20 -23.83
N PHE A 330 2.68 29.97 -23.86
CA PHE A 330 1.34 29.67 -23.32
C PHE A 330 1.31 29.03 -21.92
N LEU A 331 2.43 28.51 -21.40
CA LEU A 331 2.43 27.74 -20.14
C LEU A 331 2.94 28.56 -18.93
N GLU A 332 2.21 28.47 -17.81
CA GLU A 332 2.64 29.05 -16.52
C GLU A 332 3.83 28.32 -15.90
N THR A 333 3.87 27.00 -16.10
CA THR A 333 4.91 26.11 -15.61
C THR A 333 5.42 25.25 -16.75
N PRO A 334 6.70 24.84 -16.75
CA PRO A 334 7.22 23.96 -17.78
C PRO A 334 6.38 22.69 -17.92
N GLU A 335 6.25 22.22 -19.16
CA GLU A 335 5.54 20.99 -19.50
C GLU A 335 6.12 19.79 -18.74
N LEU A 336 5.25 18.97 -18.15
CA LEU A 336 5.63 17.70 -17.53
C LEU A 336 5.29 16.55 -18.48
N THR A 337 6.29 15.77 -18.89
CA THR A 337 6.13 14.59 -19.74
C THR A 337 6.44 13.32 -18.96
N SER A 338 5.50 12.37 -18.95
CA SER A 338 5.68 11.02 -18.43
C SER A 338 5.53 10.02 -19.58
N THR A 339 6.40 9.00 -19.62
CA THR A 339 6.36 7.95 -20.64
C THR A 339 6.28 6.58 -20.00
N MET A 340 5.52 5.67 -20.62
CA MET A 340 5.36 4.29 -20.17
C MET A 340 5.31 3.35 -21.37
N LEU A 341 6.00 2.22 -21.26
CA LEU A 341 5.86 1.13 -22.23
C LEU A 341 4.73 0.21 -21.78
N VAL A 342 3.78 -0.03 -22.67
CA VAL A 342 2.61 -0.86 -22.44
C VAL A 342 2.67 -2.05 -23.39
N PRO A 343 2.41 -3.29 -22.94
CA PRO A 343 2.31 -4.43 -23.83
C PRO A 343 1.29 -4.16 -24.94
N ALA A 344 1.63 -4.40 -26.21
CA ALA A 344 0.70 -4.17 -27.31
C ALA A 344 -0.57 -5.05 -27.21
N SER A 345 -0.49 -6.17 -26.48
CA SER A 345 -1.64 -7.02 -26.15
C SER A 345 -2.73 -6.30 -25.37
N TRP A 346 -2.39 -5.24 -24.60
CA TRP A 346 -3.37 -4.43 -23.88
C TRP A 346 -4.13 -3.46 -24.78
N TRP A 347 -3.62 -3.23 -26.00
CA TRP A 347 -4.27 -2.38 -26.99
C TRP A 347 -5.33 -3.15 -27.79
N ILE A 348 -6.43 -3.46 -27.13
CA ILE A 348 -7.56 -4.16 -27.74
C ILE A 348 -8.46 -3.13 -28.42
N LEU A 349 -8.33 -3.00 -29.74
CA LEU A 349 -9.32 -2.31 -30.56
C LEU A 349 -10.63 -3.13 -30.54
N ASN A 350 -11.56 -2.79 -29.66
CA ASN A 350 -12.96 -3.13 -29.89
C ASN A 350 -13.38 -2.43 -31.18
N LYS A 351 -13.30 -3.16 -32.30
CA LYS A 351 -13.98 -2.78 -33.55
C LYS A 351 -15.48 -2.85 -33.24
N ASN A 352 -16.07 -1.71 -32.91
CA ASN A 352 -17.53 -1.56 -32.85
C ASN A 352 -18.13 -1.76 -34.24
#